data_AF-A0A9W7JEH9-F1
#
_entry.id   AF-A0A9W7JEH9-F1
#
_cell.length_a   1.000
_cell.length_b   1.000
_cell.length_c   1.000
_cell.angle_alpha   90.00
_cell.angle_beta   90.00
_cell.angle_gamma   90.00
#
_symmetry.space_group_name_H-M   'P 1'
#
loop_
_entity.id
_entity.type
_entity.pdbx_description
1 polymer ?
#
loop_
_entity_poly.entity_id
_entity_poly.type
_entity_poly.pdbx_seq_one_letter_code
_entity_poly.pdbx_strand_id
1 'polypeptide(L)' 'MNHNPQSSDGKHDDDSALSDFLASLMDYTPTIPDGLVEHYLSKSGFQSPDVRLIRFVAVATQKFVAEVASDALMYGTRTC' A
#
# COMPACT_ATOMS: atom_id res chain seq x y z
N MET A 1 -36.31 -20.30 -21.61
CA MET A 1 -34.92 -19.80 -21.58
C MET A 1 -34.79 -18.84 -20.41
N ASN A 2 -34.17 -19.26 -19.30
CA ASN A 2 -33.96 -18.42 -18.12
C ASN A 2 -32.50 -17.97 -18.08
N HIS A 3 -32.21 -16.80 -18.65
CA HIS A 3 -30.90 -16.18 -18.52
C HIS A 3 -30.89 -15.38 -17.21
N ASN A 4 -30.17 -15.89 -16.21
CA ASN A 4 -29.81 -15.15 -15.01
C ASN A 4 -28.37 -14.64 -15.20
N PRO A 5 -28.12 -13.33 -15.40
CA PRO A 5 -26.80 -12.76 -15.28
C PRO A 5 -26.68 -12.20 -13.87
N GLN A 6 -26.11 -12.95 -12.94
CA GLN A 6 -25.79 -12.39 -11.63
C GLN A 6 -24.45 -12.91 -11.15
N SER A 7 -23.49 -11.99 -11.06
CA SER A 7 -22.44 -11.84 -10.02
C SER A 7 -21.07 -11.48 -10.62
N SER A 8 -20.82 -10.18 -10.88
CA SER A 8 -19.46 -9.66 -11.09
C SER A 8 -19.26 -8.24 -10.51
N ASP A 9 -20.08 -7.84 -9.53
CA ASP A 9 -20.20 -6.44 -9.09
C ASP A 9 -19.05 -6.00 -8.16
N GLY A 10 -18.60 -6.88 -7.25
CA GLY A 10 -17.60 -6.49 -6.23
C GLY A 10 -16.16 -6.30 -6.73
N LYS A 11 -15.84 -6.63 -7.98
CA LYS A 11 -14.48 -6.49 -8.52
C LYS A 11 -14.19 -5.09 -9.08
N HIS A 12 -15.25 -4.35 -9.42
CA HIS A 12 -15.12 -3.00 -9.97
C HIS A 12 -14.90 -1.95 -8.87
N ASP A 13 -15.50 -2.16 -7.69
CA ASP A 13 -15.36 -1.25 -6.56
C ASP A 13 -13.91 -1.22 -6.04
N ASP A 14 -13.25 -2.37 -5.91
CA ASP A 14 -11.86 -2.47 -5.44
C ASP A 14 -10.86 -1.78 -6.38
N ASP A 15 -11.01 -1.96 -7.70
CA ASP A 15 -10.14 -1.32 -8.70
C ASP A 15 -10.32 0.21 -8.70
N SER A 16 -11.55 0.68 -8.50
CA SER A 16 -11.84 2.12 -8.38
C SER A 16 -11.25 2.70 -7.09
N ALA A 17 -11.42 2.02 -5.96
CA ALA A 17 -10.87 2.44 -4.67
C ALA A 17 -9.33 2.44 -4.68
N LEU A 18 -8.70 1.46 -5.32
CA LEU A 18 -7.25 1.42 -5.49
C LEU A 18 -6.75 2.59 -6.36
N SER A 19 -7.47 2.89 -7.44
CA SER A 19 -7.12 4.00 -8.33
C SER A 19 -7.20 5.35 -7.61
N ASP A 20 -8.25 5.57 -6.83
CA ASP A 20 -8.44 6.77 -6.01
C ASP A 20 -7.35 6.88 -4.93
N PHE A 21 -6.99 5.76 -4.30
CA PHE A 21 -5.90 5.72 -3.34
C PHE A 21 -4.56 6.11 -3.98
N LEU A 22 -4.20 5.52 -5.13
CA LEU A 22 -2.98 5.86 -5.85
C LEU A 22 -2.98 7.33 -6.30
N ALA A 23 -4.14 7.86 -6.70
CA ALA A 23 -4.29 9.27 -7.02
C ALA A 23 -3.99 10.16 -5.79
N SER A 24 -4.49 9.80 -4.62
CA SER A 24 -4.21 10.54 -3.38
C SER A 24 -2.73 10.59 -2.99
N LEU A 25 -1.94 9.59 -3.42
CA LEU A 25 -0.49 9.55 -3.16
C LEU A 25 0.31 10.58 -3.95
N MET A 26 -0.26 11.20 -4.99
CA MET A 26 0.40 12.30 -5.71
C MET A 26 0.66 13.52 -4.83
N ASP A 27 -0.23 13.79 -3.88
CA ASP A 27 -0.14 14.95 -3.00
C ASP A 27 0.31 14.59 -1.57
N TYR A 28 0.41 13.30 -1.26
CA TYR A 28 0.87 12.82 0.04
C TYR A 28 2.40 12.69 0.10
N THR A 29 3.02 13.20 1.16
CA THR A 29 4.45 13.01 1.43
C THR A 29 4.63 12.01 2.58
N PRO A 30 5.03 10.76 2.32
CA PRO A 30 5.23 9.76 3.36
C PRO A 30 6.42 10.11 4.27
N THR A 31 6.37 9.66 5.52
CA THR A 31 7.49 9.76 6.49
C THR A 31 8.82 9.16 5.98
N ILE A 32 8.75 8.12 5.14
CA ILE A 32 9.94 7.55 4.48
C ILE A 32 10.19 8.37 3.22
N PRO A 33 11.36 9.02 3.06
CA PRO A 33 11.63 9.87 1.90
C PRO A 33 11.67 9.11 0.58
N ASP A 34 11.16 9.74 -0.50
CA ASP A 34 11.08 9.16 -1.84
C ASP A 34 12.45 8.67 -2.35
N GLY A 35 13.51 9.47 -2.19
CA GLY A 35 14.87 9.09 -2.63
C GLY A 35 15.45 7.86 -1.90
N LEU A 36 15.01 7.58 -0.67
CA LEU A 36 15.40 6.35 0.03
C LEU A 36 14.74 5.15 -0.62
N VAL A 37 13.44 5.26 -0.90
CA VAL A 37 12.68 4.19 -1.55
C VAL A 37 13.22 3.93 -2.96
N GLU A 38 13.47 4.98 -3.74
CA GLU A 38 14.09 4.87 -5.07
C GLU A 38 15.44 4.14 -5.03
N HIS A 39 16.30 4.46 -4.07
CA HIS A 39 17.58 3.78 -3.91
C HIS A 39 17.41 2.27 -3.63
N TYR A 40 16.50 1.89 -2.72
CA TYR A 40 16.26 0.47 -2.42
C TYR A 40 15.54 -0.27 -3.56
N LEU A 41 14.61 0.40 -4.25
CA LEU A 41 13.97 -0.14 -5.45
C LEU A 41 15.01 -0.38 -6.56
N SER A 42 15.87 0.61 -6.84
CA SER A 42 16.95 0.47 -7.83
C SER A 42 17.91 -0.65 -7.45
N LYS A 43 18.27 -0.77 -6.17
CA LYS A 43 19.10 -1.87 -5.66
C LYS A 43 18.46 -3.24 -5.87
N SER A 44 17.13 -3.33 -5.86
CA SER A 44 16.38 -4.55 -6.17
C SER A 44 16.21 -4.82 -7.67
N GLY A 45 16.67 -3.90 -8.54
CA GLY A 45 16.52 -3.98 -9.99
C GLY A 45 15.21 -3.40 -10.53
N PHE A 46 14.47 -2.65 -9.70
CA PHE A 46 13.22 -2.00 -10.09
C PHE A 46 13.39 -0.48 -10.13
N GLN A 47 13.00 0.15 -11.23
CA GLN A 47 12.97 1.60 -11.34
C GLN A 47 11.70 1.99 -12.09
N SER A 48 10.97 2.96 -11.54
CA SER A 48 9.75 3.49 -12.15
C SER A 48 9.79 5.01 -12.10
N PRO A 49 9.38 5.70 -13.19
CA PRO A 49 9.20 7.15 -13.17
C PRO A 49 7.93 7.59 -12.41
N ASP A 50 7.05 6.65 -12.05
CA ASP A 50 5.80 6.95 -11.35
C ASP A 50 6.05 7.12 -9.84
N VAL A 51 6.02 8.38 -9.40
CA VAL A 51 6.16 8.79 -7.99
C VAL A 51 5.10 8.14 -7.09
N ARG A 52 3.91 7.83 -7.62
CA ARG A 52 2.84 7.16 -6.85
C ARG A 52 3.26 5.76 -6.43
N LEU A 53 3.99 5.05 -7.28
CA LEU A 53 4.50 3.71 -6.94
C LEU A 53 5.59 3.78 -5.89
N ILE A 54 6.47 4.77 -5.96
CA ILE A 54 7.51 5.02 -4.96
C ILE A 54 6.86 5.29 -3.60
N ARG A 55 5.88 6.21 -3.56
CA ARG A 55 5.16 6.56 -2.33
C ARG A 55 4.27 5.44 -1.83
N PHE A 56 3.70 4.63 -2.71
CA PHE A 56 2.94 3.44 -2.34
C PHE A 56 3.81 2.46 -1.56
N VAL A 57 5.00 2.15 -2.06
CA VAL A 57 5.97 1.29 -1.37
C VAL A 57 6.40 1.89 -0.02
N ALA A 58 6.58 3.22 0.03
CA ALA A 58 6.86 3.93 1.27
C ALA A 58 5.77 3.70 2.33
N VAL A 59 4.50 3.91 1.97
CA VAL A 59 3.34 3.74 2.86
C VAL A 59 3.15 2.28 3.26
N ALA A 60 3.32 1.34 2.33
CA ALA A 60 3.24 -0.09 2.63
C ALA A 60 4.31 -0.52 3.64
N THR A 61 5.54 0.00 3.49
CA THR A 61 6.63 -0.26 4.43
C THR A 61 6.33 0.31 5.81
N GLN A 62 5.79 1.53 5.88
CA GLN A 62 5.37 2.15 7.15
C GLN A 62 4.30 1.34 7.86
N LYS A 63 3.26 0.92 7.12
CA LYS A 63 2.20 0.08 7.65
C LYS A 63 2.76 -1.22 8.20
N PHE A 64 3.63 -1.90 7.45
CA PHE A 64 4.27 -3.14 7.88
C PHE A 64 5.04 -2.97 9.20
N VAL A 65 5.89 -1.94 9.31
CA VAL A 65 6.64 -1.66 10.54
C VAL A 65 5.71 -1.34 11.71
N ALA A 66 4.63 -0.57 11.45
CA ALA A 66 3.64 -0.23 12.47
C ALA A 66 2.87 -1.45 12.96
N GLU A 67 2.52 -2.39 12.08
CA GLU A 67 1.88 -3.66 12.44
C GLU A 67 2.81 -4.52 13.30
N VAL A 68 4.07 -4.70 12.89
CA VAL A 68 5.07 -5.43 13.70
C VAL A 68 5.27 -4.81 15.08
N ALA A 69 5.35 -3.47 15.16
CA ALA A 69 5.49 -2.76 16.42
C ALA A 69 4.25 -2.89 17.30
N SER A 70 3.06 -2.84 16.70
CA SER A 70 1.78 -3.00 17.40
C SER A 70 1.66 -4.42 17.98
N ASP A 71 2.01 -5.44 17.19
CA ASP A 71 2.03 -6.83 17.66
C ASP A 71 2.99 -6.99 18.84
N ALA A 72 4.24 -6.51 18.70
CA ALA A 72 5.23 -6.58 19.77
C ALA A 72 4.76 -5.88 21.06
N LEU A 73 4.12 -4.71 20.94
CA LEU A 73 3.54 -3.99 22.07
C LEU A 73 2.42 -4.79 22.74
N MET A 74 1.52 -5.39 21.96
CA MET A 74 0.43 -6.21 22.49
C MET A 74 0.93 -7.46 23.21
N TYR A 75 1.96 -8.14 22.69
CA TYR A 75 2.58 -9.28 23.38
C TYR A 75 3.29 -8.84 24.68
N GLY A 76 4.02 -7.73 24.66
CA GLY A 76 4.73 -7.21 25.84
C GLY A 76 3.81 -6.69 26.95
N THR A 77 2.64 -6.16 26.60
CA THR A 77 1.67 -5.61 27.57
C THR A 77 0.72 -6.68 28.14
N ARG A 78 0.54 -7.82 27.47
CA ARG A 78 -0.38 -8.90 27.89
C ARG A 78 0.30 -10.05 28.65
N THR A 79 1.62 -10.03 28.80
CA THR A 79 2.39 -11.08 29.49
C THR A 79 2.94 -10.65 30.85
N CYS A 80 2.52 -9.49 31.37
CA CYS A 80 2.78 -9.03 32.73
C CYS A 80 1.52 -9.00 33.60
#